data_AF-A0A7K2Z7J5-F1
#
_entry.id   AF-A0A7K2Z7J5-F1
#
_cell.length_a   1.000
_cell.length_b   1.000
_cell.length_c   1.000
_cell.angle_alpha   90.00
_cell.angle_beta   90.00
_cell.angle_gamma   90.00
#
_symmetry.space_group_name_H-M   'P 1'
#
loop_
_entity.id
_entity.type
_entity.pdbx_description
1 polymer ?
#
loop_
_entity_poly.entity_id
_entity_poly.type
_entity_poly.pdbx_seq_one_letter_code
_entity_poly.pdbx_strand_id
1 'polypeptide(L)'
;MAHHIGRSFGGPGDCEALCPCPKAPCGLVDMDNVSDECEQHPPLRCKTIHTGHRPEDCPGIGRDVVVAMKRTAEARQAVIDAACMEPEGFVNASILGAIDDYRAAVEHEAAERIRNSERLRDYTDDHMGDMRAAADEIDPDVEENR
;
A
#
# COMPACT_ATOMS: atom_id res chain seq x y z
N MET A 1 -16.76 15.54 10.51
CA MET A 1 -15.33 15.18 10.39
C MET A 1 -15.28 14.00 9.44
N ALA A 2 -14.70 14.16 8.25
CA ALA A 2 -14.63 13.06 7.29
C ALA A 2 -13.85 11.88 7.83
N HIS A 3 -14.28 10.70 7.42
CA HIS A 3 -13.57 9.46 7.63
C HIS A 3 -12.50 9.27 6.56
N HIS A 4 -11.42 8.58 6.95
CA HIS A 4 -10.56 7.91 5.98
C HIS A 4 -11.23 6.61 5.55
N ILE A 5 -11.41 6.40 4.26
CA ILE A 5 -12.16 5.27 3.71
C ILE A 5 -11.36 4.48 2.68
N GLY A 6 -11.57 3.17 2.68
CA GLY A 6 -10.96 2.22 1.77
C GLY A 6 -11.94 1.14 1.33
N ARG A 7 -11.61 0.51 0.22
CA ARG A 7 -12.41 -0.56 -0.38
C ARG A 7 -11.74 -1.91 -0.28
N SER A 8 -10.44 -1.93 0.01
CA SER A 8 -9.76 -3.15 0.40
C SER A 8 -10.11 -3.55 1.83
N PHE A 9 -10.30 -4.85 2.06
CA PHE A 9 -10.72 -5.42 3.35
C PHE A 9 -9.65 -5.30 4.46
N GLY A 10 -8.38 -5.01 4.11
CA GLY A 10 -7.24 -5.00 5.04
C GLY A 10 -6.55 -3.64 5.25
N GLY A 11 -7.16 -2.53 4.84
CA GLY A 11 -6.55 -1.20 4.91
C GLY A 11 -6.26 -0.61 3.52
N PRO A 12 -5.29 0.31 3.36
CA PRO A 12 -4.91 0.82 2.04
C PRO A 12 -4.45 -0.34 1.15
N GLY A 13 -5.31 -0.79 0.25
CA GLY A 13 -4.93 -1.81 -0.72
C GLY A 13 -4.65 -1.19 -2.09
N ASP A 14 -4.31 -2.06 -3.04
CA ASP A 14 -4.10 -1.75 -4.46
C ASP A 14 -5.17 -0.81 -5.04
N CYS A 15 -6.42 -0.98 -4.59
CA CYS A 15 -7.57 -0.21 -5.04
C CYS A 15 -7.48 1.28 -4.68
N GLU A 16 -6.87 1.61 -3.54
CA GLU A 16 -6.66 2.99 -3.12
C GLU A 16 -5.36 3.54 -3.70
N ALA A 17 -4.30 2.73 -3.81
CA ALA A 17 -2.97 3.15 -4.29
C ALA A 17 -2.99 3.89 -5.64
N LEU A 18 -3.87 3.48 -6.56
CA LEU A 18 -4.00 4.05 -7.91
C LEU A 18 -5.12 5.07 -8.04
N CYS A 19 -5.98 5.16 -7.03
CA CYS A 19 -7.11 6.05 -7.08
C CYS A 19 -6.62 7.52 -7.01
N PRO A 20 -7.14 8.43 -7.85
CA PRO A 20 -6.66 9.82 -7.93
C PRO A 20 -7.02 10.65 -6.70
N CYS A 21 -7.87 10.14 -5.80
CA CYS A 21 -8.24 10.88 -4.60
C CYS A 21 -7.02 11.14 -3.70
N PRO A 22 -6.92 12.34 -3.11
CA PRO A 22 -6.07 12.62 -1.96
C PRO A 22 -6.16 11.50 -0.93
N LYS A 23 -4.99 11.00 -0.52
CA LYS A 23 -4.88 9.99 0.53
C LYS A 23 -4.46 10.64 1.83
N ALA A 24 -5.06 10.16 2.90
CA ALA A 24 -4.60 10.39 4.25
C ALA A 24 -3.23 9.72 4.51
N PRO A 25 -2.54 10.04 5.61
CA PRO A 25 -1.25 9.42 5.96
C PRO A 25 -1.28 7.89 6.07
N CYS A 26 -2.43 7.32 6.43
CA CYS A 26 -2.67 5.87 6.45
C CYS A 26 -2.90 5.24 5.07
N GLY A 27 -2.82 5.99 3.97
CA GLY A 27 -3.02 5.50 2.60
C GLY A 27 -4.47 5.37 2.14
N LEU A 28 -5.45 5.49 3.05
CA LEU A 28 -6.87 5.54 2.72
C LEU A 28 -7.29 6.89 2.14
N VAL A 29 -8.45 6.94 1.47
CA VAL A 29 -8.99 8.17 0.88
C VAL A 29 -9.61 9.05 1.95
N ASP A 30 -9.28 10.34 1.93
CA ASP A 30 -9.97 11.33 2.74
C ASP A 30 -11.32 11.68 2.10
N MET A 31 -12.42 11.36 2.79
CA MET A 31 -13.79 11.57 2.29
C MET A 31 -14.12 13.06 2.06
N ASP A 32 -13.51 13.98 2.79
CA ASP A 32 -13.75 15.43 2.61
C ASP A 32 -13.03 15.98 1.37
N ASN A 33 -12.04 15.25 0.83
CA ASN A 33 -11.17 15.69 -0.25
C ASN A 33 -11.22 14.76 -1.48
N VAL A 34 -12.32 14.04 -1.68
CA VAL A 34 -12.47 13.14 -2.83
C VAL A 34 -12.43 13.90 -4.15
N SER A 35 -11.62 13.43 -5.10
CA SER A 35 -11.57 13.99 -6.45
C SER A 35 -12.85 13.69 -7.25
N ASP A 36 -13.36 14.67 -7.99
CA ASP A 36 -14.50 14.54 -8.91
C ASP A 36 -14.23 13.58 -10.08
N GLU A 37 -12.96 13.38 -10.42
CA GLU A 37 -12.51 12.44 -11.45
C GLU A 37 -12.52 10.99 -10.95
N CYS A 38 -12.66 10.78 -9.65
CA CYS A 38 -12.73 9.44 -9.12
C CYS A 38 -14.11 8.83 -9.40
N GLU A 39 -14.15 7.63 -9.97
CA GLU A 39 -15.42 6.93 -10.19
C GLU A 39 -15.89 6.13 -8.97
N GLN A 40 -15.13 6.18 -7.87
CA GLN A 40 -15.19 5.14 -6.84
C GLN A 40 -15.52 5.66 -5.45
N HIS A 41 -14.91 6.77 -5.03
CA HIS A 41 -15.09 7.35 -3.70
C HIS A 41 -16.09 8.51 -3.62
N PRO A 42 -16.51 9.21 -4.70
CA PRO A 42 -17.52 10.25 -4.54
C PRO A 42 -18.79 9.67 -3.93
N PRO A 43 -19.46 10.38 -3.00
CA PRO A 43 -20.66 9.86 -2.33
C PRO A 43 -21.75 9.39 -3.30
N LEU A 44 -21.85 10.02 -4.48
CA LEU A 44 -22.79 9.66 -5.54
C LEU A 44 -22.43 8.38 -6.32
N ARG A 45 -21.19 7.91 -6.21
CA ARG A 45 -20.62 6.79 -6.97
C ARG A 45 -20.03 5.69 -6.08
N CYS A 46 -20.01 5.90 -4.77
CA CYS A 46 -19.59 4.95 -3.75
C CYS A 46 -20.36 3.62 -3.88
N LYS A 47 -19.72 2.58 -4.41
CA LYS A 47 -20.33 1.25 -4.56
C LYS A 47 -20.16 0.38 -3.32
N THR A 48 -18.99 0.41 -2.69
CA THR A 48 -18.71 -0.29 -1.42
C THR A 48 -17.60 0.43 -0.66
N ILE A 49 -17.77 0.62 0.64
CA ILE A 49 -16.69 1.00 1.58
C ILE A 49 -16.56 -0.18 2.54
N HIS A 50 -15.36 -0.75 2.63
CA HIS A 50 -15.10 -1.96 3.42
C HIS A 50 -14.25 -1.68 4.65
N THR A 51 -13.39 -0.67 4.59
CA THR A 51 -12.55 -0.24 5.69
C THR A 51 -12.68 1.26 5.89
N GLY A 52 -12.58 1.71 7.14
CA GLY A 52 -12.53 3.14 7.43
C GLY A 52 -12.35 3.44 8.91
N HIS A 53 -11.79 4.62 9.18
CA HIS A 53 -11.57 5.12 10.52
C HIS A 53 -11.68 6.65 10.55
N ARG A 54 -11.79 7.23 11.74
CA ARG A 54 -11.75 8.69 11.91
C ARG A 54 -10.31 9.20 11.81
N PRO A 55 -10.08 10.46 11.43
CA PRO A 55 -8.73 11.02 11.34
C PRO A 55 -7.96 10.92 12.66
N GLU A 56 -8.63 11.06 13.81
CA GLU A 56 -8.03 10.86 15.13
C GLU A 56 -7.52 9.42 15.35
N ASP A 57 -8.19 8.46 14.71
CA ASP A 57 -7.92 7.03 14.79
C ASP A 57 -6.92 6.56 13.70
N CYS A 58 -6.29 7.49 12.98
CA CYS A 58 -5.38 7.19 11.89
C CYS A 58 -4.05 6.58 12.37
N PRO A 59 -3.65 5.41 11.86
CA PRO A 59 -2.36 4.79 12.23
C PRO A 59 -1.15 5.54 11.67
N GLY A 60 -1.33 6.45 10.71
CA GLY A 60 -0.26 7.28 10.15
C GLY A 60 0.77 6.54 9.28
N ILE A 61 0.64 5.22 9.15
CA ILE A 61 1.57 4.34 8.46
C ILE A 61 0.87 3.83 7.20
N GLY A 62 1.53 3.97 6.04
CA GLY A 62 1.20 3.14 4.87
C GLY A 62 0.91 3.86 3.56
N ARG A 63 0.75 5.20 3.50
CA ARG A 63 0.47 5.87 2.21
C ARG A 63 1.58 5.72 1.20
N ASP A 64 2.78 6.18 1.56
CA ASP A 64 3.95 6.22 0.69
C ASP A 64 4.42 4.82 0.33
N VAL A 65 4.41 3.90 1.29
CA VAL A 65 4.82 2.52 1.09
C VAL A 65 3.86 1.74 0.19
N VAL A 66 2.56 1.76 0.46
CA VAL A 66 1.58 1.03 -0.37
C VAL A 66 1.54 1.59 -1.80
N VAL A 67 1.63 2.91 -1.95
CA VAL A 67 1.71 3.55 -3.27
C VAL A 67 3.00 3.14 -3.99
N ALA A 68 4.14 3.08 -3.28
CA ALA A 68 5.41 2.67 -3.87
C ALA A 68 5.37 1.19 -4.30
N MET A 69 4.92 0.26 -3.45
CA MET A 69 4.77 -1.16 -3.80
C MET A 69 3.89 -1.39 -5.02
N LYS A 70 2.75 -0.70 -5.12
CA LYS A 70 1.85 -0.88 -6.26
C LYS A 70 2.46 -0.31 -7.55
N ARG A 71 3.06 0.87 -7.48
CA ARG A 71 3.69 1.51 -8.64
C ARG A 71 4.89 0.73 -9.15
N THR A 72 5.66 0.07 -8.29
CA THR A 72 6.78 -0.79 -8.71
C THR A 72 6.26 -2.04 -9.44
N ALA A 73 5.20 -2.67 -8.93
CA ALA A 73 4.57 -3.80 -9.60
C ALA A 73 4.01 -3.42 -10.99
N GLU A 74 3.35 -2.27 -11.12
CA GLU A 74 2.86 -1.78 -12.41
C GLU A 74 3.99 -1.36 -13.36
N ALA A 75 5.03 -0.71 -12.85
CA ALA A 75 6.20 -0.36 -13.66
C ALA A 75 6.85 -1.63 -14.23
N ARG A 76 6.97 -2.68 -13.42
CA ARG A 76 7.47 -3.99 -13.86
C ARG A 76 6.63 -4.56 -14.99
N GLN A 77 5.32 -4.59 -14.84
CA GLN A 77 4.41 -5.12 -15.86
C GLN A 77 4.43 -4.26 -17.14
N ALA A 78 4.43 -2.93 -17.01
CA ALA A 78 4.49 -2.02 -18.14
C ALA A 78 5.77 -2.20 -18.97
N VAL A 79 6.92 -2.46 -18.31
CA VAL A 79 8.18 -2.79 -19.00
C VAL A 79 8.07 -4.09 -19.78
N ILE A 80 7.43 -5.12 -19.20
CA ILE A 80 7.18 -6.39 -19.88
C ILE A 80 6.27 -6.19 -21.09
N ASP A 81 5.13 -5.51 -20.90
CA ASP A 81 4.15 -5.26 -21.95
C ASP A 81 4.77 -4.45 -23.10
N ALA A 82 5.59 -3.43 -22.79
CA ALA A 82 6.31 -2.65 -23.78
C ALA A 82 7.25 -3.50 -24.63
N ALA A 83 7.98 -4.44 -24.01
CA ALA A 83 8.83 -5.36 -24.76
C ALA A 83 8.00 -6.35 -25.60
N CYS A 84 6.87 -6.83 -25.10
CA CYS A 84 6.01 -7.73 -25.86
C CYS A 84 5.35 -7.08 -27.09
N MET A 85 5.23 -5.74 -27.12
CA MET A 85 4.71 -5.00 -28.28
C MET A 85 5.75 -4.84 -29.41
N GLU A 86 7.03 -5.05 -29.12
CA GLU A 86 8.10 -4.95 -30.11
C GLU A 86 8.39 -6.34 -30.71
N PRO A 87 8.46 -6.50 -32.06
CA PRO A 87 8.68 -7.79 -32.71
C PRO A 87 9.97 -8.52 -32.30
N GLU A 88 11.00 -7.75 -31.92
CA GLU A 88 12.28 -8.24 -31.38
C GLU A 88 12.48 -7.77 -29.92
N GLY A 89 11.40 -7.42 -29.23
CA GLY A 89 11.47 -6.84 -27.91
C GLY A 89 12.09 -7.79 -26.89
N PHE A 90 13.05 -7.26 -26.15
CA PHE A 90 13.75 -7.97 -25.09
C PHE A 90 13.80 -7.10 -23.84
N VAL A 91 13.43 -7.68 -22.70
CA VAL A 91 13.62 -7.04 -21.40
C VAL A 91 14.94 -7.50 -20.82
N ASN A 92 15.82 -6.53 -20.51
CA ASN A 92 17.02 -6.86 -19.75
C ASN A 92 16.63 -7.31 -18.34
N ALA A 93 17.03 -8.52 -17.97
CA ALA A 93 16.76 -9.09 -16.65
C ALA A 93 17.28 -8.20 -15.51
N SER A 94 18.34 -7.41 -15.73
CA SER A 94 18.83 -6.47 -14.71
C SER A 94 17.86 -5.32 -14.41
N ILE A 95 17.01 -4.93 -15.37
CA ILE A 95 16.00 -3.90 -15.16
C ILE A 95 14.86 -4.46 -14.30
N LEU A 96 14.41 -5.69 -14.58
CA LEU A 96 13.40 -6.36 -13.75
C LEU A 96 13.94 -6.61 -12.35
N GLY A 97 15.19 -7.07 -12.23
CA GLY A 97 15.88 -7.23 -10.94
C GLY A 97 15.93 -5.93 -10.14
N ALA A 98 16.30 -4.80 -10.76
CA ALA A 98 16.34 -3.52 -10.06
C ALA A 98 14.96 -3.02 -9.59
N ILE A 99 13.89 -3.32 -10.34
CA ILE A 99 12.51 -3.00 -9.93
C ILE A 99 12.08 -3.89 -8.76
N ASP A 100 12.42 -5.18 -8.83
CA ASP A 100 12.13 -6.16 -7.78
C ASP A 100 12.92 -5.82 -6.48
N ASP A 101 14.19 -5.45 -6.58
CA ASP A 101 15.02 -5.00 -5.46
C ASP A 101 14.47 -3.73 -4.79
N TYR A 102 14.05 -2.75 -5.60
CA TYR A 102 13.44 -1.52 -5.07
C TYR A 102 12.09 -1.80 -4.39
N ARG A 103 11.31 -2.73 -4.92
CA ARG A 103 10.08 -3.19 -4.28
C ARG A 103 10.37 -3.85 -2.92
N ALA A 104 11.34 -4.77 -2.86
CA ALA A 104 11.74 -5.42 -1.61
C ALA A 104 12.23 -4.42 -0.55
N ALA A 105 13.00 -3.40 -0.95
CA ALA A 105 13.44 -2.34 -0.05
C ALA A 105 12.27 -1.52 0.53
N VAL A 106 11.24 -1.26 -0.28
CA VAL A 106 10.01 -0.58 0.15
C VAL A 106 9.20 -1.48 1.09
N GLU A 107 9.11 -2.78 0.82
CA GLU A 107 8.43 -3.77 1.66
C GLU A 107 9.11 -3.88 3.04
N HIS A 108 10.44 -3.95 3.07
CA HIS A 108 11.24 -3.92 4.31
C HIS A 108 10.99 -2.65 5.13
N GLU A 109 10.98 -1.48 4.48
CA GLU A 109 10.70 -0.21 5.16
C GLU A 109 9.27 -0.19 5.76
N ALA A 110 8.29 -0.80 5.07
CA ALA A 110 6.94 -0.96 5.59
C ALA A 110 6.92 -1.80 6.87
N ALA A 111 7.54 -2.97 6.82
CA ALA A 111 7.59 -3.92 7.92
C ALA A 111 8.24 -3.28 9.16
N GLU A 112 9.35 -2.56 8.97
CA GLU A 112 10.02 -1.85 10.05
C GLU A 112 9.17 -0.72 10.64
N ARG A 113 8.41 0.02 9.82
CA ARG A 113 7.47 1.03 10.33
C ARG A 113 6.36 0.41 11.17
N ILE A 114 5.88 -0.77 10.81
CA ILE A 114 4.89 -1.52 11.59
C ILE A 114 5.50 -1.99 12.92
N ARG A 115 6.66 -2.67 12.89
CA ARG A 115 7.36 -3.18 14.08
C ARG A 115 7.73 -2.07 15.08
N ASN A 116 8.03 -0.87 14.58
CA ASN A 116 8.50 0.26 15.38
C ASN A 116 7.44 1.30 15.75
N SER A 117 6.18 1.09 15.37
CA SER A 117 5.10 2.03 15.67
C SER A 117 4.71 2.05 17.15
N GLU A 118 4.92 3.17 17.83
CA GLU A 118 4.48 3.39 19.22
C GLU A 118 2.95 3.32 19.36
N ARG A 119 2.21 3.86 18.39
CA ARG A 119 0.74 3.86 18.40
C ARG A 119 0.17 2.46 18.26
N LEU A 120 0.83 1.58 17.52
CA LEU A 120 0.42 0.19 17.37
C LEU A 120 0.81 -0.64 18.62
N ARG A 121 1.87 -0.23 19.34
CA ARG A 121 2.31 -0.85 20.60
C ARG A 121 1.35 -0.73 21.77
N ASP A 122 0.48 0.28 21.77
CA ASP A 122 -0.48 0.52 22.86
C ASP A 122 -1.76 -0.33 22.75
N TYR A 123 -1.96 -1.09 21.66
CA TYR A 123 -3.02 -2.10 21.58
C TYR A 123 -2.62 -3.34 22.39
N THR A 124 -3.58 -3.96 23.08
CA THR A 124 -3.39 -5.07 24.02
C THR A 124 -2.50 -6.20 23.47
N ASP A 125 -1.70 -6.84 24.33
CA ASP A 125 -0.64 -7.83 24.02
C ASP A 125 -0.91 -8.79 22.84
N ASP A 126 -2.13 -9.33 22.70
CA ASP A 126 -2.52 -10.20 21.58
C ASP A 126 -2.37 -9.52 20.19
N HIS A 127 -2.61 -8.21 20.09
CA HIS A 127 -2.43 -7.43 18.86
C HIS A 127 -0.95 -7.24 18.48
N MET A 128 -0.03 -7.31 19.45
CA MET A 128 1.40 -7.20 19.15
C MET A 128 1.93 -8.44 18.43
N GLY A 129 1.35 -9.61 18.71
CA GLY A 129 1.59 -10.82 17.93
C GLY A 129 1.12 -10.66 16.48
N ASP A 130 -0.11 -10.18 16.28
CA ASP A 130 -0.70 -9.97 14.96
C ASP A 130 0.10 -8.96 14.12
N MET A 131 0.60 -7.88 14.75
CA MET A 131 1.38 -6.85 14.07
C MET A 131 2.77 -7.34 13.64
N ARG A 132 3.40 -8.19 14.45
CA ARG A 132 4.68 -8.83 14.08
C ARG A 132 4.46 -9.83 12.95
N ALA A 133 3.43 -10.66 13.05
CA ALA A 133 3.07 -11.60 11.98
C ALA A 133 2.76 -10.87 10.66
N ALA A 134 2.06 -9.74 10.70
CA ALA A 134 1.80 -8.93 9.51
C ALA A 134 3.08 -8.30 8.92
N ALA A 135 4.02 -7.87 9.77
CA ALA A 135 5.32 -7.38 9.31
C ALA A 135 6.16 -8.51 8.69
N ASP A 136 6.11 -9.71 9.25
CA ASP A 136 6.84 -10.89 8.75
C ASP A 136 6.21 -11.45 7.45
N GLU A 137 4.91 -11.26 7.23
CA GLU A 137 4.27 -11.58 5.94
C GLU A 137 4.69 -10.61 4.82
N ILE A 138 4.93 -9.34 5.18
CA ILE A 138 5.43 -8.32 4.24
C ILE A 138 6.92 -8.52 3.95
N ASP A 139 7.70 -8.91 4.96
CA ASP A 139 9.15 -9.10 4.88
C ASP A 139 9.58 -10.41 5.56
N PRO A 140 9.40 -11.55 4.86
CA PRO A 140 9.65 -12.88 5.41
C PRO A 140 11.14 -13.18 5.62
N ASP A 141 12.05 -12.42 5.02
CA ASP A 141 13.48 -12.71 4.98
C ASP A 141 14.26 -12.14 6.18
N VAL A 142 13.61 -11.38 7.09
CA VAL A 142 14.30 -10.77 8.25
C VAL A 142 14.78 -11.80 9.27
N GLU A 143 14.11 -12.95 9.38
CA GLU A 143 14.48 -14.00 10.34
C GLU A 143 15.74 -14.79 9.91
N GLU A 144 16.23 -14.68 8.67
CA GLU A 144 17.37 -15.47 8.20
C GLU A 144 18.74 -14.87 8.56
N ASN A 145 18.78 -13.66 9.14
CA ASN A 145 20.02 -12.93 9.48
C ASN A 145 20.21 -12.64 10.98
N ARG A 146 19.58 -13.41 11.89
CA ARG A 146 19.72 -13.22 13.34
C ARG A 146 20.66 -14.22 14.02
#